data_AF-A0A0F6HCR7-F1
#
_entry.id   AF-A0A0F6HCR7-F1
#
_cell.length_a   1.000
_cell.length_b   1.000
_cell.length_c   1.000
_cell.angle_alpha   90.00
_cell.angle_beta   90.00
_cell.angle_gamma   90.00
#
_symmetry.space_group_name_H-M   'P 1'
#
loop_
_entity.id
_entity.type
_entity.pdbx_description
1 polymer ?
#
loop_
_entity_poly.entity_id
_entity_poly.type
_entity_poly.pdbx_seq_one_letter_code
_entity_poly.pdbx_strand_id
1 'polypeptide(L)' 'MNFNILRSLQFEKELKRLIKKYPSLKKEYENLISSLEKNPTEGTPIGQNCYKIRIPIASKGKGKSG' A
#
# COMPACT_ATOMS: atom_id res chain seq x y z
N MET A 1 13.13 12.99 8.42
CA MET A 1 13.31 12.94 6.96
C MET A 1 11.96 12.65 6.35
N ASN A 2 11.55 13.38 5.32
CA ASN A 2 10.30 13.14 4.60
C ASN A 2 10.67 12.74 3.17
N PHE A 3 10.24 11.57 2.73
CA PHE A 3 10.44 11.11 1.36
C PHE A 3 9.24 11.49 0.50
N ASN A 4 9.50 11.89 -0.75
CA ASN A 4 8.43 12.13 -1.70
C ASN A 4 7.97 10.81 -2.32
N ILE A 5 6.68 10.50 -2.20
CA ILE A 5 6.09 9.29 -2.76
C ILE A 5 5.55 9.57 -4.16
N LEU A 6 6.15 8.94 -5.16
CA LEU A 6 5.68 8.97 -6.54
C LEU A 6 4.92 7.68 -6.86
N ARG A 7 3.87 7.80 -7.68
CA ARG A 7 2.99 6.69 -8.05
C ARG A 7 2.94 6.58 -9.57
N SER A 8 2.91 5.35 -10.07
CA SER A 8 2.70 5.12 -11.49
C SER A 8 1.22 5.27 -11.85
N LEU A 9 0.93 5.65 -13.09
CA LEU A 9 -0.44 5.76 -13.60
C LEU A 9 -1.21 4.43 -13.47
N GLN A 10 -0.52 3.30 -13.65
CA GLN A 10 -1.12 1.98 -13.51
C GLN A 10 -1.54 1.71 -12.06
N PHE A 11 -0.66 2.03 -11.10
CA PHE A 11 -0.95 1.88 -9.67
C PHE A 11 -2.20 2.68 -9.27
N GLU A 12 -2.33 3.93 -9.72
CA GLU A 12 -3.51 4.75 -9.42
C GLU A 12 -4.81 4.17 -9.97
N LYS A 13 -4.79 3.65 -11.21
CA LYS A 13 -5.96 3.01 -11.84
C LYS A 13 -6.39 1.77 -11.07
N GLU A 14 -5.45 0.92 -10.69
CA GLU A 14 -5.71 -0.30 -9.92
C GLU A 14 -6.20 0.02 -8.50
N LEU A 15 -5.55 0.96 -7.82
CA LEU A 15 -5.94 1.41 -6.49
C LEU A 15 -7.37 1.97 -6.48
N LYS A 16 -7.74 2.80 -7.46
CA LYS A 16 -9.10 3.33 -7.59
C LYS A 16 -10.14 2.21 -7.73
N ARG A 17 -9.85 1.16 -8.50
CA ARG A 17 -10.73 -0.01 -8.63
C ARG A 17 -10.85 -0.78 -7.31
N LEU A 18 -9.73 -0.96 -6.61
CA LEU A 18 -9.70 -1.66 -5.33
C LEU A 18 -10.40 -0.90 -4.20
N ILE A 19 -10.26 0.42 -4.13
CA ILE A 19 -10.97 1.26 -3.14
C ILE A 19 -12.48 1.17 -3.31
N LYS A 20 -12.98 1.12 -4.57
CA LYS A 20 -14.40 0.91 -4.83
C LYS A 20 -14.90 -0.45 -4.32
N LYS A 21 -14.08 -1.48 -4.41
CA LYS A 21 -14.41 -2.84 -3.95
C LYS A 21 -14.27 -2.99 -2.43
N TYR A 22 -13.30 -2.31 -1.84
CA TYR A 22 -12.95 -2.40 -0.43
C TYR A 22 -12.90 -0.99 0.19
N PRO A 23 -14.00 -0.51 0.76
CA PRO A 23 -14.10 0.85 1.25
C PRO A 23 -13.08 1.19 2.35
N SER A 24 -12.66 0.21 3.15
CA SER A 24 -11.66 0.47 4.19
C SER A 24 -10.34 0.88 3.58
N LEU A 25 -9.92 0.25 2.46
CA LEU A 25 -8.57 0.30 1.87
C LEU A 25 -7.98 1.71 1.76
N LYS A 26 -8.82 2.73 1.58
CA LYS A 26 -8.38 4.13 1.59
C LYS A 26 -7.62 4.48 2.88
N LYS A 27 -8.15 4.08 4.04
CA LYS A 27 -7.54 4.32 5.35
C LYS A 27 -6.25 3.53 5.54
N GLU A 28 -6.22 2.24 5.20
CA GLU A 28 -4.99 1.45 5.30
C GLU A 28 -3.90 1.96 4.34
N TYR A 29 -4.30 2.48 3.18
CA TYR A 29 -3.39 3.11 2.22
C TYR A 29 -2.83 4.45 2.73
N GLU A 30 -3.65 5.30 3.35
CA GLU A 30 -3.19 6.54 3.99
C GLU A 30 -2.16 6.25 5.11
N ASN A 31 -2.41 5.22 5.92
CA ASN A 31 -1.46 4.77 6.93
C ASN A 31 -0.15 4.27 6.32
N LEU A 32 -0.22 3.55 5.19
CA LEU A 32 0.96 3.07 4.48
C LEU A 32 1.82 4.24 3.97
N ILE A 33 1.20 5.28 3.40
CA ILE A 33 1.91 6.48 2.94
C ILE A 33 2.70 7.10 4.09
N SER A 34 2.05 7.32 5.25
CA SER A 34 2.72 7.93 6.41
C SER A 34 3.87 7.08 6.94
N SER A 35 3.77 5.75 6.84
CA SER A 35 4.84 4.83 7.22
C SER A 35 6.02 4.90 6.24
N LEU A 36 5.74 4.88 4.94
CA LEU A 36 6.75 4.96 3.87
C LEU A 36 7.48 6.31 3.82
N GLU A 37 6.81 7.40 4.18
CA GLU A 37 7.44 8.73 4.31
C GLU A 37 8.53 8.75 5.39
N LYS A 38 8.41 7.89 6.41
CA LYS A 38 9.38 7.75 7.50
C LYS A 38 10.41 6.65 7.22
N ASN A 39 9.97 5.54 6.62
CA ASN A 39 10.80 4.38 6.35
C ASN A 39 10.54 3.81 4.93
N PRO A 40 11.31 4.24 3.92
CA PRO A 40 11.08 3.85 2.53
C PRO A 40 11.46 2.39 2.24
N THR A 41 12.19 1.72 3.12
CA THR A 41 12.60 0.31 2.97
C THR A 41 11.68 -0.66 3.73
N GLU A 42 10.51 -0.18 4.17
CA GLU A 42 9.50 -1.04 4.80
C GLU A 42 9.01 -2.13 3.83
N GLY A 43 8.91 -3.36 4.35
CA GLY A 43 8.37 -4.51 3.63
C GLY A 43 9.37 -5.64 3.46
N THR A 44 9.00 -6.59 2.60
CA THR A 44 9.86 -7.74 2.29
C THR A 44 10.72 -7.42 1.08
N PRO A 45 12.06 -7.43 1.17
CA PRO A 45 12.92 -7.18 0.02
C PRO A 45 12.72 -8.28 -1.02
N ILE A 46 12.57 -7.87 -2.29
CA ILE A 46 12.45 -8.78 -3.43
C ILE A 46 13.62 -8.61 -4.42
N GLY A 47 14.66 -7.88 -4.02
CA GLY A 47 15.85 -7.55 -4.83
C GLY A 47 15.73 -6.21 -5.54
N GLN A 48 16.85 -5.72 -6.10
CA GLN A 48 16.90 -4.48 -6.89
C GLN A 48 16.30 -3.24 -6.18
N ASN A 49 16.54 -3.13 -4.86
CA ASN A 49 15.97 -2.07 -4.01
C ASN A 49 14.43 -1.97 -4.10
N CYS A 50 13.77 -3.09 -4.38
CA CYS A 50 12.32 -3.22 -4.42
C CYS A 50 11.82 -3.97 -3.18
N TYR A 51 10.72 -3.49 -2.61
CA TYR A 51 10.13 -4.00 -1.38
C TYR A 51 8.66 -4.32 -1.62
N LYS A 52 8.22 -5.49 -1.14
CA LYS A 52 6.84 -5.96 -1.23
C LYS A 52 6.14 -5.74 0.11
N ILE A 53 5.01 -5.04 0.07
CA ILE A 53 4.20 -4.76 1.26
C ILE A 53 2.84 -5.45 1.11
N ARG A 54 2.41 -6.17 2.14
CA ARG A 54 1.08 -6.79 2.21
C ARG A 54 0.19 -6.00 3.16
N ILE A 55 -0.81 -5.33 2.61
CA ILE A 55 -1.78 -4.56 3.40
C ILE A 55 -2.94 -5.49 3.83
N PRO A 56 -3.24 -5.63 5.13
CA PRO A 56 -4.47 -6.25 5.57
C PRO A 56 -5.64 -5.31 5.29
N ILE A 57 -6.66 -5.76 4.57
CA ILE A 57 -7.83 -4.95 4.22
C ILE A 57 -8.95 -5.32 5.19
N ALA A 58 -9.29 -4.43 6.12
CA ALA A 58 -10.29 -4.69 7.15
C ALA A 58 -11.66 -5.03 6.55
N SER A 59 -12.11 -4.27 5.55
CA SER A 59 -13.42 -4.50 4.89
C SER A 59 -13.49 -5.80 4.09
N LYS A 60 -12.35 -6.47 3.86
CA LYS A 60 -12.33 -7.78 3.19
C LYS A 60 -12.80 -8.90 4.12
N GLY A 61 -12.82 -8.68 5.44
CA GLY A 61 -13.24 -9.67 6.44
C GLY A 61 -12.37 -10.94 6.47
N LYS A 62 -11.22 -10.92 5.79
CA LYS A 62 -10.25 -12.01 5.73
C LYS A 62 -8.85 -11.48 6.01
N GLY A 63 -8.00 -12.34 6.58
CA GLY A 63 -6.61 -12.02 6.85
C GLY A 63 -5.79 -11.81 5.57
N LYS A 64 -4.48 -11.61 5.74
CA LYS A 64 -3.55 -11.28 4.64
C LYS A 64 -3.60 -12.29 3.48
N SER A 65 -4.02 -13.53 3.70
CA SER A 65 -4.05 -14.62 2.70
C SER A 65 -5.39 -14.79 1.97
N GLY A 66 -6.46 -14.12 2.40
CA GLY A 66 -7.80 -14.30 1.86
C GLY A 66 -8.10 -13.44 0.66
#